data_AF-A0A2V2L769-F1
#
_entry.id   AF-A0A2V2L769-F1
#
_cell.length_a   1.000
_cell.length_b   1.000
_cell.length_c   1.000
_cell.angle_alpha   90.00
_cell.angle_beta   90.00
_cell.angle_gamma   90.00
#
_symmetry.space_group_name_H-M   'P 1'
#
loop_
_entity.id
_entity.type
_entity.pdbx_description
1 polymer ?
#
loop_
_entity_poly.entity_id
_entity_poly.type
_entity_poly.pdbx_seq_one_letter_code
_entity_poly.pdbx_strand_id
1 'polypeptide(L)'
;MAELRSRILGLCLALLAALWSSTAVATDRIALVIGNGAYRNVTPLDNPVTDAADMAATLEAAGFTVTLLLDADQPTLNSSIAGFGRALRDAGRDATGLFYYAGHGVQSFGTNYLVPVEAALKNAADLDLVAVAADSVLRQMNSARNRTNIVILDACRDNPFEAIPDMDDNGLAEMNAPTGTFLSYSTAPGAVALDGLDGNSPFTRSLLDHIPQPGLPIEQLFKTVRIDVLDRTGGRQVPWDASSLTGDFTFVPAAPEPAAAPPDDIDLAWNAVRDTRDSLQLLLFLRAYPDSHFADQARDMLNGLMVSELSPPSPSQQAAAPPPEPPAPAAAPASDAERALIETARVSGSAVDYQAYLDTFPDGTYAELARFELALLAEKERDAQQSTVIAALPGSDRALQIARDAEPGLVPPTGPVTFEGALETGGPGIVGESLAALIRGSPAYPPIEGLPESIWKDATCSTCHQWTREALCTQAGTYVAEAAPGALAKSHPLGGGFKHNLRYWAEGGCQ
;
A
#
# COMPACT_ATOMS: atom_id res chain seq x y z
N MET A 1 53.51 -1.69 -47.53
CA MET A 1 53.07 -2.68 -46.52
C MET A 1 52.54 -2.02 -45.23
N ALA A 2 53.16 -0.96 -44.73
CA ALA A 2 52.71 -0.26 -43.51
C ALA A 2 51.32 0.39 -43.64
N GLU A 3 51.02 1.06 -44.77
CA GLU A 3 49.70 1.68 -44.99
C GLU A 3 48.57 0.66 -45.12
N LEU A 4 48.84 -0.50 -45.72
CA LEU A 4 47.84 -1.57 -45.85
C LEU A 4 47.50 -2.18 -44.49
N ARG A 5 48.49 -2.31 -43.59
CA ARG A 5 48.27 -2.77 -42.21
C ARG A 5 47.49 -1.75 -41.37
N SER A 6 47.75 -0.46 -41.54
CA SER A 6 47.01 0.62 -40.86
C SER A 6 45.54 0.67 -41.29
N ARG A 7 45.26 0.49 -42.58
CA ARG A 7 43.88 0.45 -43.11
C ARG A 7 43.11 -0.81 -42.68
N ILE A 8 43.78 -1.98 -42.63
CA ILE A 8 43.17 -3.22 -42.14
C ILE A 8 42.89 -3.14 -40.63
N LEU A 9 43.80 -2.56 -39.84
CA LEU A 9 43.60 -2.39 -38.40
C LEU A 9 42.46 -1.40 -38.10
N GLY A 10 42.34 -0.30 -38.85
CA GLY A 10 41.23 0.64 -38.73
C GLY A 10 39.88 0.02 -39.11
N LEU A 11 39.84 -0.85 -40.12
CA LEU A 11 38.63 -1.57 -40.52
C LEU A 11 38.22 -2.62 -39.48
N CYS A 12 39.18 -3.33 -38.90
CA CYS A 12 38.93 -4.28 -37.81
C CYS A 12 38.43 -3.59 -36.54
N LEU A 13 38.99 -2.42 -36.18
CA LEU A 13 38.53 -1.65 -35.02
C LEU A 13 37.10 -1.11 -35.21
N ALA A 14 36.76 -0.66 -36.41
CA ALA A 14 35.41 -0.21 -36.74
C ALA A 14 34.38 -1.36 -36.74
N LEU A 15 34.78 -2.55 -37.20
CA LEU A 15 33.94 -3.77 -37.14
C LEU A 15 33.77 -4.30 -35.70
N LEU A 16 34.79 -4.20 -34.85
CA LEU A 16 34.68 -4.54 -33.42
C LEU A 16 33.83 -3.54 -32.64
N ALA A 17 33.88 -2.24 -32.96
CA ALA A 17 33.01 -1.23 -32.36
C ALA A 17 31.53 -1.41 -32.78
N ALA A 18 31.27 -1.84 -34.01
CA ALA A 18 29.91 -2.15 -34.48
C ALA A 18 29.32 -3.42 -33.82
N LEU A 19 30.17 -4.35 -33.37
CA LEU A 19 29.76 -5.58 -32.65
C LEU A 19 29.48 -5.35 -31.16
N TRP A 20 29.74 -4.15 -30.63
CA TRP A 20 29.47 -3.76 -29.23
C TRP A 20 28.29 -2.81 -29.10
N SER A 21 27.52 -2.60 -30.18
CA SER A 21 26.17 -2.07 -30.06
C SER A 21 25.33 -3.17 -29.42
N SER A 22 25.29 -3.20 -28.08
CA SER A 22 24.29 -3.96 -27.34
C SER A 22 22.94 -3.61 -27.96
N THR A 23 22.33 -4.54 -28.68
CA THR A 23 20.92 -4.47 -28.98
C THR A 23 20.24 -4.51 -27.62
N ALA A 24 19.93 -3.33 -27.08
CA ALA A 24 18.95 -3.21 -26.02
C ALA A 24 17.69 -3.84 -26.61
N VAL A 25 17.41 -5.08 -26.21
CA VAL A 25 16.16 -5.75 -26.55
C VAL A 25 15.10 -4.90 -25.87
N ALA A 26 14.45 -4.03 -26.64
CA ALA A 26 13.34 -3.24 -26.15
C ALA A 26 12.31 -4.26 -25.64
N THR A 27 12.08 -4.27 -24.34
CA THR A 27 11.08 -5.14 -23.74
C THR A 27 9.72 -4.69 -24.25
N ASP A 28 8.99 -5.55 -24.93
CA ASP A 28 7.64 -5.24 -25.43
C ASP A 28 6.73 -4.91 -24.24
N ARG A 29 6.25 -3.67 -24.20
CA ARG A 29 5.32 -3.15 -23.19
C ARG A 29 3.97 -3.00 -23.84
N ILE A 30 2.98 -3.78 -23.40
CA ILE A 30 1.65 -3.82 -24.00
C ILE A 30 0.62 -3.45 -22.94
N ALA A 31 -0.29 -2.54 -23.26
CA ALA A 31 -1.35 -2.12 -22.34
C ALA A 31 -2.73 -2.22 -22.98
N LEU A 32 -3.71 -2.64 -22.17
CA LEU A 32 -5.13 -2.52 -22.47
C LEU A 32 -5.76 -1.56 -21.44
N VAL A 33 -6.27 -0.44 -21.92
CA VAL A 33 -6.79 0.67 -21.11
C VAL A 33 -8.27 0.86 -21.45
N ILE A 34 -9.13 0.81 -20.45
CA ILE A 34 -10.59 0.81 -20.63
C ILE A 34 -11.23 1.86 -19.72
N GLY A 35 -12.11 2.68 -20.28
CA GLY A 35 -12.91 3.66 -19.54
C GLY A 35 -14.38 3.56 -19.92
N ASN A 36 -15.23 3.14 -18.98
CA ASN A 36 -16.67 3.05 -19.17
C ASN A 36 -17.38 4.09 -18.29
N GLY A 37 -18.05 5.06 -18.90
CA GLY A 37 -18.79 6.11 -18.19
C GLY A 37 -20.22 6.33 -18.69
N ALA A 38 -20.49 6.12 -19.98
CA ALA A 38 -21.79 6.36 -20.61
C ALA A 38 -22.78 5.19 -20.44
N TYR A 39 -23.03 4.80 -19.19
CA TYR A 39 -23.95 3.72 -18.85
C TYR A 39 -25.40 4.03 -19.25
N ARG A 40 -26.09 3.05 -19.85
CA ARG A 40 -27.45 3.23 -20.39
C ARG A 40 -28.55 2.86 -19.41
N ASN A 41 -28.29 1.86 -18.56
CA ASN A 41 -29.31 1.28 -17.66
C ASN A 41 -28.96 1.43 -16.18
N VAL A 42 -27.79 2.00 -15.88
CA VAL A 42 -27.33 2.31 -14.52
C VAL A 42 -26.79 3.73 -14.48
N THR A 43 -26.52 4.24 -13.28
CA THR A 43 -25.98 5.59 -13.08
C THR A 43 -24.71 5.81 -13.92
N PRO A 44 -24.69 6.79 -14.84
CA PRO A 44 -23.49 7.16 -15.58
C PRO A 44 -22.39 7.69 -14.66
N LEU A 45 -21.15 7.60 -15.12
CA LEU A 45 -19.97 8.13 -14.42
C LEU A 45 -19.27 9.16 -15.32
N ASP A 46 -18.89 10.30 -14.75
CA ASP A 46 -18.37 11.43 -15.53
C ASP A 46 -16.88 11.27 -15.91
N ASN A 47 -16.09 10.64 -15.04
CA ASN A 47 -14.63 10.66 -15.13
C ASN A 47 -13.96 9.47 -15.87
N PRO A 48 -14.53 8.24 -15.93
CA PRO A 48 -13.82 7.07 -16.50
C PRO A 48 -13.29 7.23 -17.93
N VAL A 49 -14.00 7.97 -18.79
CA VAL A 49 -13.56 8.22 -20.17
C VAL A 49 -12.31 9.10 -20.20
N THR A 50 -12.29 10.17 -19.39
CA THR A 50 -11.15 11.07 -19.23
C THR A 50 -9.97 10.34 -18.57
N ASP A 51 -10.25 9.59 -17.51
CA ASP A 51 -9.29 8.75 -16.79
C ASP A 51 -8.55 7.79 -17.73
N ALA A 52 -9.29 7.04 -18.55
CA ALA A 52 -8.70 6.11 -19.51
C ALA A 52 -7.92 6.80 -20.63
N ALA A 53 -8.39 7.94 -21.14
CA ALA A 53 -7.70 8.68 -22.21
C ALA A 53 -6.35 9.24 -21.71
N ASP A 54 -6.33 9.87 -20.54
CA ASP A 54 -5.11 10.44 -19.96
C ASP A 54 -4.12 9.35 -19.54
N MET A 55 -4.62 8.23 -19.00
CA MET A 55 -3.81 7.06 -18.66
C MET A 55 -3.17 6.46 -19.91
N ALA A 56 -3.92 6.32 -21.01
CA ALA A 56 -3.39 5.82 -22.27
C ALA A 56 -2.24 6.72 -22.78
N ALA A 57 -2.44 8.03 -22.83
CA ALA A 57 -1.40 8.97 -23.25
C ALA A 57 -0.14 8.90 -22.36
N THR A 58 -0.33 8.74 -21.05
CA THR A 58 0.75 8.64 -20.07
C THR A 58 1.55 7.34 -20.24
N LEU A 59 0.87 6.22 -20.48
CA LEU A 59 1.51 4.92 -20.73
C LEU A 59 2.21 4.88 -22.09
N GLU A 60 1.65 5.49 -23.13
CA GLU A 60 2.31 5.66 -24.43
C GLU A 60 3.62 6.45 -24.28
N ALA A 61 3.61 7.54 -23.51
CA ALA A 61 4.82 8.31 -23.19
C ALA A 61 5.84 7.49 -22.38
N ALA A 62 5.38 6.54 -21.56
CA ALA A 62 6.22 5.57 -20.85
C ALA A 62 6.65 4.36 -21.71
N GLY A 63 6.36 4.37 -23.01
CA GLY A 63 6.81 3.38 -23.98
C GLY A 63 5.93 2.12 -24.08
N PHE A 64 4.68 2.17 -23.63
CA PHE A 64 3.70 1.11 -23.87
C PHE A 64 3.05 1.25 -25.25
N THR A 65 2.79 0.12 -25.90
CA THR A 65 1.81 0.03 -26.98
C THR A 65 0.43 -0.13 -26.36
N VAL A 66 -0.41 0.91 -26.45
CA VAL A 66 -1.72 0.96 -25.79
C VAL A 66 -2.86 0.62 -26.74
N THR A 67 -3.77 -0.25 -26.30
CA THR A 67 -5.12 -0.38 -26.86
C THR A 67 -6.10 0.33 -25.94
N LEU A 68 -6.65 1.46 -26.37
CA LEU A 68 -7.64 2.24 -25.63
C LEU A 68 -9.06 1.88 -26.07
N LEU A 69 -9.93 1.61 -25.11
CA LEU A 69 -11.36 1.39 -25.29
C LEU A 69 -12.17 2.34 -24.41
N LEU A 70 -13.15 3.00 -25.01
CA LEU A 70 -14.04 3.93 -24.32
C LEU A 70 -15.48 3.45 -24.52
N ASP A 71 -16.26 3.45 -23.44
CA ASP A 71 -17.65 3.04 -23.41
C ASP A 71 -17.92 1.71 -24.13
N ALA A 72 -17.14 0.70 -23.75
CA ALA A 72 -17.13 -0.61 -24.39
C ALA A 72 -18.29 -1.49 -23.92
N ASP A 73 -18.85 -2.21 -24.89
CA ASP A 73 -19.87 -3.24 -24.67
C ASP A 73 -19.25 -4.59 -24.28
N GLN A 74 -20.07 -5.53 -23.80
CA GLN A 74 -19.60 -6.81 -23.29
C GLN A 74 -18.83 -7.63 -24.35
N PRO A 75 -19.31 -7.76 -25.62
CA PRO A 75 -18.55 -8.44 -26.66
C PRO A 75 -17.20 -7.77 -26.96
N THR A 76 -17.15 -6.43 -26.95
CA THR A 76 -15.92 -5.66 -27.17
C THR A 76 -14.92 -5.88 -26.03
N LEU A 77 -15.37 -5.84 -24.77
CA LEU A 77 -14.53 -6.15 -23.61
C LEU A 77 -13.94 -7.56 -23.71
N ASN A 78 -14.79 -8.57 -23.93
CA ASN A 78 -14.36 -9.97 -24.01
C ASN A 78 -13.35 -10.21 -25.14
N SER A 79 -13.64 -9.70 -26.34
CA SER A 79 -12.76 -9.87 -27.51
C SER A 79 -11.44 -9.13 -27.36
N SER A 80 -11.45 -7.95 -26.72
CA SER A 80 -10.25 -7.15 -26.47
C SER A 80 -9.37 -7.72 -25.38
N ILE A 81 -9.94 -8.23 -24.28
CA ILE A 81 -9.20 -8.97 -23.24
C ILE A 81 -8.53 -10.21 -23.85
N ALA A 82 -9.25 -10.96 -24.69
CA ALA A 82 -8.68 -12.10 -25.41
C ALA A 82 -7.58 -11.68 -26.40
N GLY A 83 -7.75 -10.53 -27.07
CA GLY A 83 -6.75 -9.91 -27.95
C GLY A 83 -5.47 -9.51 -27.22
N PHE A 84 -5.62 -8.83 -26.09
CA PHE A 84 -4.53 -8.45 -25.19
C PHE A 84 -3.72 -9.66 -24.73
N GLY A 85 -4.39 -10.73 -24.29
CA GLY A 85 -3.73 -11.99 -23.93
C GLY A 85 -2.97 -12.64 -25.09
N ARG A 86 -3.47 -12.55 -26.34
CA ARG A 86 -2.75 -13.02 -27.53
C ARG A 86 -1.50 -12.19 -27.79
N ALA A 87 -1.63 -10.86 -27.76
CA ALA A 87 -0.51 -9.95 -27.97
C ALA A 87 0.62 -10.18 -26.96
N LEU A 88 0.29 -10.40 -25.67
CA LEU A 88 1.28 -10.74 -24.65
C LEU A 88 1.98 -12.08 -24.90
N ARG A 89 1.24 -13.11 -25.33
CA ARG A 89 1.84 -14.41 -25.69
C ARG A 89 2.78 -14.30 -26.88
N ASP A 90 2.41 -13.50 -27.87
CA ASP A 90 3.18 -13.30 -29.09
C ASP A 90 4.46 -12.49 -28.83
N ALA A 91 4.42 -11.53 -27.89
CA ALA A 91 5.56 -10.74 -27.43
C ALA A 91 6.59 -11.54 -26.61
N GLY A 92 6.19 -12.69 -26.06
CA GLY A 92 7.09 -13.62 -25.40
C GLY A 92 7.35 -13.32 -23.92
N ARG A 93 8.37 -13.99 -23.36
CA ARG A 93 8.56 -14.11 -21.91
C ARG A 93 9.03 -12.84 -21.22
N ASP A 94 9.71 -11.96 -21.93
CA ASP A 94 10.28 -10.75 -21.32
C ASP A 94 9.26 -9.60 -21.24
N ALA A 95 8.14 -9.72 -21.96
CA ALA A 95 7.14 -8.67 -22.12
C ALA A 95 6.51 -8.20 -20.79
N THR A 96 6.07 -6.95 -20.78
CA THR A 96 5.28 -6.37 -19.69
C THR A 96 3.86 -6.15 -20.16
N GLY A 97 2.90 -6.70 -19.43
CA GLY A 97 1.48 -6.46 -19.65
C GLY A 97 0.91 -5.51 -18.61
N LEU A 98 0.15 -4.51 -19.04
CA LEU A 98 -0.63 -3.64 -18.16
C LEU A 98 -2.11 -3.66 -18.54
N PHE A 99 -2.98 -3.89 -17.56
CA PHE A 99 -4.41 -3.72 -17.70
C PHE A 99 -4.87 -2.59 -16.80
N TYR A 100 -5.61 -1.64 -17.35
CA TYR A 100 -6.23 -0.54 -16.62
C TYR A 100 -7.72 -0.51 -16.94
N TYR A 101 -8.55 -0.40 -15.91
CA TYR A 101 -10.00 -0.23 -16.04
C TYR A 101 -10.52 0.85 -15.10
N ALA A 102 -11.26 1.80 -15.66
CA ALA A 102 -12.07 2.77 -14.93
C ALA A 102 -13.56 2.60 -15.28
N GLY A 103 -14.43 2.58 -14.27
CA GLY A 103 -15.87 2.45 -14.45
C GLY A 103 -16.55 1.74 -13.28
N HIS A 104 -17.79 1.29 -13.48
CA HIS A 104 -18.48 0.44 -12.52
C HIS A 104 -17.83 -0.93 -12.44
N GLY A 105 -17.58 -1.37 -11.22
CA GLY A 105 -17.13 -2.72 -10.88
C GLY A 105 -17.97 -3.22 -9.72
N VAL A 106 -18.46 -4.44 -9.82
CA VAL A 106 -19.32 -5.04 -8.80
C VAL A 106 -18.79 -6.39 -8.38
N GLN A 107 -19.12 -6.80 -7.16
CA GLN A 107 -18.79 -8.11 -6.63
C GLN A 107 -20.05 -8.98 -6.56
N SER A 108 -19.88 -10.27 -6.84
CA SER A 108 -20.85 -11.28 -6.41
C SER A 108 -20.14 -12.57 -6.02
N PHE A 109 -20.50 -13.12 -4.85
CA PHE A 109 -19.91 -14.36 -4.30
C PHE A 109 -18.36 -14.37 -4.34
N GLY A 110 -17.73 -13.25 -3.98
CA GLY A 110 -16.27 -13.10 -3.99
C GLY A 110 -15.62 -12.97 -5.37
N THR A 111 -16.40 -12.86 -6.45
CA THR A 111 -15.91 -12.62 -7.81
C THR A 111 -16.17 -11.18 -8.23
N ASN A 112 -15.14 -10.52 -8.76
CA ASN A 112 -15.24 -9.17 -9.30
C ASN A 112 -15.66 -9.18 -10.77
N TYR A 113 -16.54 -8.26 -11.14
CA TYR A 113 -17.06 -8.08 -12.48
C TYR A 113 -16.87 -6.64 -12.96
N LEU A 114 -16.35 -6.49 -14.16
CA LEU A 114 -16.30 -5.25 -14.91
C LEU A 114 -17.65 -5.06 -15.60
N VAL A 115 -18.29 -3.91 -15.44
CA VAL A 115 -19.63 -3.64 -15.95
C VAL A 115 -19.58 -2.93 -17.32
N PRO A 116 -20.07 -3.55 -18.41
CA PRO A 116 -20.23 -2.91 -19.72
C PRO A 116 -21.26 -1.77 -19.72
N VAL A 117 -21.16 -0.83 -20.67
CA VAL A 117 -22.05 0.35 -20.72
C VAL A 117 -23.53 0.05 -20.98
N GLU A 118 -23.82 -1.07 -21.63
CA GLU A 118 -25.17 -1.56 -21.92
C GLU A 118 -25.69 -2.57 -20.90
N ALA A 119 -24.90 -2.92 -19.88
CA ALA A 119 -25.30 -3.92 -18.88
C ALA A 119 -26.62 -3.52 -18.23
N ALA A 120 -27.52 -4.49 -18.14
CA ALA A 120 -28.80 -4.37 -17.44
C ALA A 120 -29.01 -5.65 -16.64
N LEU A 121 -29.05 -5.51 -15.32
CA LEU A 121 -29.25 -6.62 -14.42
C LEU A 121 -30.65 -6.56 -13.82
N LYS A 122 -31.33 -7.71 -13.77
CA LYS A 122 -32.63 -7.85 -13.08
C LYS A 122 -32.55 -8.80 -11.90
N ASN A 123 -31.73 -9.84 -12.02
CA ASN A 123 -31.47 -10.81 -10.97
C ASN A 123 -29.98 -10.99 -10.81
N ALA A 124 -29.53 -11.21 -9.58
CA ALA A 124 -28.12 -11.43 -9.27
C ALA A 124 -27.50 -12.59 -10.08
N ALA A 125 -28.28 -13.66 -10.30
CA ALA A 125 -27.86 -14.85 -11.02
C ALA A 125 -27.52 -14.63 -12.50
N ASP A 126 -27.93 -13.51 -13.09
CA ASP A 126 -27.65 -13.19 -14.50
C ASP A 126 -26.35 -12.38 -14.67
N LEU A 127 -25.64 -12.04 -13.57
CA LEU A 127 -24.50 -11.12 -13.60
C LEU A 127 -23.35 -11.63 -14.48
N ASP A 128 -23.04 -12.93 -14.42
CA ASP A 128 -21.98 -13.55 -15.22
C ASP A 128 -22.31 -13.60 -16.72
N LEU A 129 -23.59 -13.49 -17.08
CA LEU A 129 -24.06 -13.43 -18.46
C LEU A 129 -23.99 -12.03 -19.05
N VAL A 130 -24.07 -10.97 -18.24
CA VAL A 130 -24.16 -9.57 -18.70
C VAL A 130 -22.92 -8.73 -18.39
N ALA A 131 -22.09 -9.15 -17.44
CA ALA A 131 -20.84 -8.48 -17.08
C ALA A 131 -19.61 -9.31 -17.51
N VAL A 132 -18.40 -8.85 -17.21
CA VAL A 132 -17.15 -9.55 -17.52
C VAL A 132 -16.35 -9.78 -16.25
N ALA A 133 -16.10 -11.04 -15.89
CA ALA A 133 -15.31 -11.37 -14.71
C ALA A 133 -13.88 -10.81 -14.82
N ALA A 134 -13.43 -10.04 -13.83
CA ALA A 134 -12.09 -9.44 -13.80
C ALA A 134 -10.98 -10.51 -13.79
N ASP A 135 -11.25 -11.68 -13.20
CA ASP A 135 -10.36 -12.84 -13.24
C ASP A 135 -10.04 -13.33 -14.67
N SER A 136 -10.89 -13.03 -15.65
CA SER A 136 -10.60 -13.35 -17.05
C SER A 136 -9.34 -12.65 -17.55
N VAL A 137 -9.08 -11.41 -17.08
CA VAL A 137 -7.88 -10.64 -17.37
C VAL A 137 -6.66 -11.31 -16.74
N LEU A 138 -6.73 -11.63 -15.44
CA LEU A 138 -5.66 -12.32 -14.72
C LEU A 138 -5.32 -13.67 -15.38
N ARG A 139 -6.33 -14.42 -15.82
CA ARG A 139 -6.12 -15.68 -16.56
C ARG A 139 -5.41 -15.45 -17.90
N GLN A 140 -5.80 -14.43 -18.67
CA GLN A 140 -5.13 -14.11 -19.93
C GLN A 140 -3.67 -13.72 -19.70
N MET A 141 -3.39 -12.84 -18.74
CA MET A 141 -2.04 -12.41 -18.38
C MET A 141 -1.17 -13.58 -17.85
N ASN A 142 -1.70 -14.39 -16.94
CA ASN A 142 -0.99 -15.56 -16.41
C ASN A 142 -0.65 -16.59 -17.51
N SER A 143 -1.55 -16.77 -18.48
CA SER A 143 -1.31 -17.68 -19.61
C SER A 143 -0.19 -17.19 -20.53
N ALA A 144 0.12 -15.90 -20.54
CA ALA A 144 1.19 -15.33 -21.35
C ALA A 144 2.59 -15.70 -20.88
N ARG A 145 2.75 -16.04 -19.59
CA ARG A 145 4.04 -16.41 -18.99
C ARG A 145 5.13 -15.36 -19.24
N ASN A 146 4.69 -14.10 -19.33
CA ASN A 146 5.54 -12.93 -19.45
C ASN A 146 6.04 -12.49 -18.06
N ARG A 147 7.09 -11.68 -18.04
CA ARG A 147 7.88 -11.38 -16.84
C ARG A 147 7.11 -10.55 -15.81
N THR A 148 6.30 -9.60 -16.28
CA THR A 148 5.65 -8.61 -15.42
C THR A 148 4.23 -8.36 -15.89
N ASN A 149 3.28 -8.51 -14.99
CA ASN A 149 1.87 -8.16 -15.20
C ASN A 149 1.46 -7.09 -14.18
N ILE A 150 0.78 -6.05 -14.64
CA ILE A 150 0.28 -4.95 -13.82
C ILE A 150 -1.21 -4.83 -14.08
N VAL A 151 -2.03 -4.86 -13.03
CA VAL A 151 -3.48 -4.70 -13.11
C VAL A 151 -3.88 -3.55 -12.19
N ILE A 152 -4.55 -2.55 -12.76
CA ILE A 152 -4.99 -1.36 -12.06
C ILE A 152 -6.50 -1.23 -12.24
N LEU A 153 -7.24 -1.32 -11.14
CA LEU A 153 -8.69 -1.20 -11.13
C LEU A 153 -9.09 0.10 -10.44
N ASP A 154 -9.46 1.10 -11.24
CA ASP A 154 -10.15 2.30 -10.78
C ASP A 154 -11.67 2.12 -10.85
N ALA A 155 -12.10 1.04 -10.22
CA ALA A 155 -13.47 0.57 -10.18
C ALA A 155 -13.74 0.04 -8.79
N CYS A 156 -14.70 0.65 -8.10
CA CYS A 156 -15.25 0.32 -6.78
C CYS A 156 -16.24 1.46 -6.46
N ARG A 157 -16.96 1.96 -7.47
CA ARG A 157 -17.90 3.08 -7.29
C ARG A 157 -19.24 2.49 -6.84
N ASP A 158 -20.12 3.31 -6.29
CA ASP A 158 -21.44 2.90 -5.76
C ASP A 158 -22.03 1.76 -6.58
N ASN A 159 -22.35 0.62 -5.94
CA ASN A 159 -22.84 -0.55 -6.66
C ASN A 159 -24.19 -0.20 -7.33
N PRO A 160 -24.27 -0.10 -8.66
CA PRO A 160 -25.49 0.34 -9.33
C PRO A 160 -26.65 -0.67 -9.24
N PHE A 161 -26.37 -1.86 -8.70
CA PHE A 161 -27.31 -2.97 -8.56
C PHE A 161 -27.68 -3.25 -7.10
N GLU A 162 -27.36 -2.36 -6.16
CA GLU A 162 -27.64 -2.51 -4.71
C GLU A 162 -29.11 -2.81 -4.38
N ALA A 163 -30.05 -2.38 -5.24
CA ALA A 163 -31.48 -2.63 -5.06
C ALA A 163 -31.91 -4.06 -5.44
N ILE A 164 -31.01 -4.85 -6.05
CA ILE A 164 -31.25 -6.24 -6.43
C ILE A 164 -30.85 -7.14 -5.24
N PRO A 165 -31.72 -8.08 -4.81
CA PRO A 165 -31.36 -9.04 -3.77
C PRO A 165 -30.06 -9.78 -4.12
N ASP A 166 -29.21 -10.03 -3.12
CA ASP A 166 -27.90 -10.69 -3.24
C ASP A 166 -26.83 -9.88 -4.05
N MET A 167 -27.02 -8.57 -4.17
CA MET A 167 -26.10 -7.61 -4.81
C MET A 167 -25.86 -6.36 -3.93
N ASP A 168 -26.02 -6.47 -2.62
CA ASP A 168 -25.84 -5.38 -1.64
C ASP A 168 -24.39 -5.16 -1.19
N ASP A 169 -23.46 -6.02 -1.63
CA ASP A 169 -22.02 -5.85 -1.42
C ASP A 169 -21.51 -4.59 -2.15
N ASN A 170 -20.74 -3.77 -1.43
CA ASN A 170 -20.08 -2.59 -1.98
C ASN A 170 -18.58 -2.83 -2.16
N GLY A 171 -17.99 -2.15 -3.15
CA GLY A 171 -16.58 -2.31 -3.50
C GLY A 171 -16.28 -3.62 -4.24
N LEU A 172 -14.99 -3.92 -4.36
CA LEU A 172 -14.50 -5.15 -4.98
C LEU A 172 -13.94 -6.11 -3.93
N ALA A 173 -14.08 -7.41 -4.18
CA ALA A 173 -13.40 -8.45 -3.44
C ALA A 173 -11.89 -8.44 -3.71
N GLU A 174 -11.12 -8.97 -2.77
CA GLU A 174 -9.70 -9.22 -3.00
C GLU A 174 -9.50 -10.37 -3.99
N MET A 175 -8.79 -10.11 -5.09
CA MET A 175 -8.41 -11.13 -6.08
C MET A 175 -7.01 -11.70 -5.80
N ASN A 176 -6.86 -13.01 -5.99
CA ASN A 176 -5.57 -13.69 -5.89
C ASN A 176 -4.74 -13.50 -7.17
N ALA A 177 -3.75 -12.60 -7.12
CA ALA A 177 -2.85 -12.33 -8.23
C ALA A 177 -1.80 -13.45 -8.41
N PRO A 178 -1.65 -14.04 -9.62
CA PRO A 178 -0.60 -15.02 -9.90
C PRO A 178 0.81 -14.42 -9.78
N THR A 179 1.81 -15.23 -9.47
CA THR A 179 3.23 -14.81 -9.40
C THR A 179 3.66 -13.98 -10.60
N GLY A 180 4.39 -12.89 -10.36
CA GLY A 180 4.79 -11.93 -11.39
C GLY A 180 3.72 -10.87 -11.68
N THR A 181 2.71 -10.73 -10.82
CA THR A 181 1.64 -9.74 -10.97
C THR A 181 1.65 -8.71 -9.85
N PHE A 182 1.54 -7.44 -10.22
CA PHE A 182 1.21 -6.32 -9.35
C PHE A 182 -0.25 -5.96 -9.57
N LEU A 183 -1.06 -5.96 -8.52
CA LEU A 183 -2.48 -5.67 -8.56
C LEU A 183 -2.77 -4.48 -7.66
N SER A 184 -3.45 -3.46 -8.19
CA SER A 184 -3.83 -2.26 -7.45
C SER A 184 -5.29 -1.91 -7.66
N TYR A 185 -5.91 -1.46 -6.57
CA TYR A 185 -7.29 -1.00 -6.48
C TYR A 185 -7.28 0.47 -6.06
N SER A 186 -8.21 1.26 -6.59
CA SER A 186 -8.32 2.67 -6.23
C SER A 186 -8.77 2.90 -4.78
N THR A 187 -9.31 1.87 -4.11
CA THR A 187 -9.69 1.89 -2.70
C THR A 187 -9.47 0.50 -2.07
N ALA A 188 -9.60 0.37 -0.76
CA ALA A 188 -9.46 -0.90 -0.06
C ALA A 188 -10.57 -1.90 -0.47
N PRO A 189 -10.32 -3.22 -0.49
CA PRO A 189 -11.37 -4.21 -0.73
C PRO A 189 -12.58 -3.99 0.18
N GLY A 190 -13.79 -4.06 -0.38
CA GLY A 190 -15.03 -3.77 0.32
C GLY A 190 -15.32 -2.27 0.60
N ALA A 191 -14.43 -1.36 0.21
CA ALA A 191 -14.66 0.09 0.28
C ALA A 191 -15.02 0.68 -1.09
N VAL A 192 -15.53 1.92 -1.08
CA VAL A 192 -15.93 2.65 -2.29
C VAL A 192 -14.87 3.69 -2.66
N ALA A 193 -14.66 3.90 -3.96
CA ALA A 193 -13.77 4.91 -4.51
C ALA A 193 -14.55 6.19 -4.84
N LEU A 194 -13.93 7.35 -4.64
CA LEU A 194 -14.55 8.63 -4.96
C LEU A 194 -14.39 8.95 -6.44
N ASP A 195 -15.46 9.49 -7.02
CA ASP A 195 -15.42 9.95 -8.40
C ASP A 195 -14.47 11.12 -8.59
N GLY A 196 -14.42 12.06 -7.65
CA GLY A 196 -13.71 13.33 -7.80
C GLY A 196 -14.56 14.37 -8.52
N LEU A 197 -14.22 15.66 -8.34
CA LEU A 197 -15.04 16.78 -8.84
C LEU A 197 -14.44 17.46 -10.10
N ASP A 198 -13.17 17.16 -10.44
CA ASP A 198 -12.39 17.93 -11.42
C ASP A 198 -11.74 17.05 -12.50
N GLY A 199 -12.56 16.35 -13.29
CA GLY A 199 -12.15 15.67 -14.52
C GLY A 199 -11.63 14.24 -14.35
N ASN A 200 -10.58 14.04 -13.55
CA ASN A 200 -10.07 12.69 -13.24
C ASN A 200 -10.46 12.25 -11.82
N SER A 201 -10.53 10.94 -11.61
CA SER A 201 -10.60 10.39 -10.25
C SER A 201 -9.36 10.77 -9.42
N PRO A 202 -9.46 10.88 -8.09
CA PRO A 202 -8.30 11.16 -7.24
C PRO A 202 -7.17 10.14 -7.43
N PHE A 203 -7.52 8.86 -7.64
CA PHE A 203 -6.56 7.79 -7.84
C PHE A 203 -5.87 7.89 -9.19
N THR A 204 -6.65 8.07 -10.26
CA THR A 204 -6.08 8.21 -11.61
C THR A 204 -5.26 9.48 -11.73
N ARG A 205 -5.73 10.62 -11.20
CA ARG A 205 -4.94 11.85 -11.18
C ARG A 205 -3.58 11.65 -10.49
N SER A 206 -3.57 10.98 -9.34
CA SER A 206 -2.33 10.69 -8.63
C SER A 206 -1.39 9.79 -9.43
N LEU A 207 -1.92 8.76 -10.12
CA LEU A 207 -1.10 7.92 -11.01
C LEU A 207 -0.48 8.73 -12.16
N LEU A 208 -1.25 9.61 -12.80
CA LEU A 208 -0.79 10.47 -13.89
C LEU A 208 0.37 11.38 -13.45
N ASP A 209 0.33 11.89 -12.21
CA ASP A 209 1.38 12.75 -11.64
C ASP A 209 2.69 11.98 -11.35
N HIS A 210 2.62 10.67 -11.11
CA HIS A 210 3.76 9.87 -10.62
C HIS A 210 4.36 8.89 -11.63
N ILE A 211 3.57 8.35 -12.57
CA ILE A 211 4.06 7.45 -13.64
C ILE A 211 5.22 8.05 -14.47
N PRO A 212 5.21 9.34 -14.83
CA PRO A 212 6.29 9.94 -15.62
C PRO A 212 7.64 10.05 -14.90
N GLN A 213 7.70 9.79 -13.59
CA GLN A 213 8.92 9.96 -12.79
C GLN A 213 9.99 8.92 -13.15
N PRO A 214 11.18 9.33 -13.64
CA PRO A 214 12.23 8.39 -14.02
C PRO A 214 12.80 7.63 -12.82
N GLY A 215 13.01 6.33 -13.00
CA GLY A 215 13.70 5.47 -12.03
C GLY A 215 12.88 5.07 -10.82
N LEU A 216 11.61 5.47 -10.72
CA LEU A 216 10.79 5.18 -9.55
C LEU A 216 10.30 3.72 -9.56
N PRO A 217 10.67 2.88 -8.56
CA PRO A 217 10.16 1.52 -8.45
C PRO A 217 8.65 1.51 -8.26
N ILE A 218 7.97 0.54 -8.84
CA ILE A 218 6.49 0.46 -8.81
C ILE A 218 5.93 0.43 -7.39
N GLU A 219 6.55 -0.29 -6.45
CA GLU A 219 6.11 -0.34 -5.05
C GLU A 219 6.18 1.05 -4.40
N GLN A 220 7.25 1.80 -4.69
CA GLN A 220 7.42 3.14 -4.16
C GLN A 220 6.46 4.14 -4.86
N LEU A 221 6.22 3.99 -6.16
CA LEU A 221 5.24 4.79 -6.90
C LEU A 221 3.85 4.64 -6.28
N PHE A 222 3.37 3.41 -6.09
CA PHE A 222 2.04 3.16 -5.56
C PHE A 222 1.91 3.54 -4.08
N LYS A 223 3.00 3.46 -3.30
CA LYS A 223 3.06 4.04 -1.96
C LYS A 223 2.87 5.56 -1.99
N THR A 224 3.53 6.26 -2.90
CA THR A 224 3.36 7.72 -3.05
C THR A 224 1.95 8.07 -3.53
N VAL A 225 1.41 7.32 -4.48
CA VAL A 225 0.00 7.47 -4.93
C VAL A 225 -0.98 7.30 -3.78
N ARG A 226 -0.77 6.30 -2.90
CA ARG A 226 -1.61 6.11 -1.71
C ARG A 226 -1.60 7.34 -0.79
N ILE A 227 -0.43 7.91 -0.54
CA ILE A 227 -0.28 9.12 0.30
C ILE A 227 -1.02 10.31 -0.32
N ASP A 228 -0.85 10.51 -1.62
CA ASP A 228 -1.47 11.62 -2.35
C ASP A 228 -3.00 11.48 -2.44
N VAL A 229 -3.52 10.26 -2.65
CA VAL A 229 -4.98 10.03 -2.60
C VAL A 229 -5.55 10.23 -1.20
N LEU A 230 -4.85 9.80 -0.15
CA LEU A 230 -5.25 10.06 1.23
C LEU A 230 -5.38 11.56 1.50
N ASP A 231 -4.39 12.36 1.08
CA ASP A 231 -4.38 13.81 1.22
C ASP A 231 -5.55 14.46 0.45
N ARG A 232 -5.66 14.18 -0.85
CA ARG A 232 -6.71 14.76 -1.72
C ARG A 232 -8.13 14.42 -1.30
N THR A 233 -8.31 13.26 -0.68
CA THR A 233 -9.64 12.79 -0.27
C THR A 233 -9.96 13.08 1.19
N GLY A 234 -9.01 13.65 1.96
CA GLY A 234 -9.15 13.87 3.40
C GLY A 234 -9.30 12.56 4.17
N GLY A 235 -8.61 11.51 3.73
CA GLY A 235 -8.64 10.16 4.33
C GLY A 235 -9.85 9.30 3.96
N ARG A 236 -10.74 9.76 3.06
CA ARG A 236 -11.95 9.03 2.66
C ARG A 236 -11.71 7.86 1.69
N GLN A 237 -10.58 7.87 0.99
CA GLN A 237 -10.20 6.83 0.05
C GLN A 237 -8.77 6.40 0.31
N VAL A 238 -8.55 5.08 0.37
CA VAL A 238 -7.22 4.50 0.61
C VAL A 238 -6.92 3.47 -0.46
N PRO A 239 -6.08 3.79 -1.46
CA PRO A 239 -5.67 2.83 -2.46
C PRO A 239 -4.99 1.60 -1.85
N TRP A 240 -5.28 0.43 -2.40
CA TRP A 240 -4.75 -0.84 -1.95
C TRP A 240 -3.97 -1.54 -3.07
N ASP A 241 -2.91 -2.24 -2.72
CA ASP A 241 -2.14 -3.05 -3.67
C ASP A 241 -1.65 -4.35 -3.05
N ALA A 242 -1.47 -5.33 -3.93
CA ALA A 242 -0.87 -6.61 -3.65
C ALA A 242 0.18 -6.90 -4.74
N SER A 243 1.39 -7.25 -4.34
CA SER A 243 2.49 -7.53 -5.25
C SER A 243 3.00 -8.95 -5.09
N SER A 244 3.19 -9.61 -6.22
CA SER A 244 3.92 -10.87 -6.34
C SER A 244 5.03 -10.77 -7.39
N LEU A 245 5.46 -9.53 -7.70
CA LEU A 245 6.56 -9.28 -8.61
C LEU A 245 7.84 -9.92 -8.08
N THR A 246 8.59 -10.55 -8.98
CA THR A 246 9.86 -11.21 -8.64
C THR A 246 11.08 -10.44 -9.11
N GLY A 247 10.89 -9.29 -9.76
CA GLY A 247 11.96 -8.43 -10.24
C GLY A 247 11.48 -6.99 -10.36
N ASP A 248 12.45 -6.08 -10.42
CA ASP A 248 12.18 -4.66 -10.39
C ASP A 248 11.47 -4.19 -11.67
N PHE A 249 10.53 -3.27 -11.48
CA PHE A 249 9.84 -2.58 -12.56
C PHE A 249 9.79 -1.07 -12.30
N THR A 250 10.09 -0.30 -13.34
CA THR A 250 9.94 1.16 -13.38
C THR A 250 9.18 1.53 -14.66
N PHE A 251 8.24 2.46 -14.54
CA PHE A 251 7.47 2.94 -15.69
C PHE A 251 8.36 3.74 -16.65
N VAL A 252 9.16 4.66 -16.13
CA VAL A 252 10.17 5.38 -16.91
C VAL A 252 11.54 4.97 -16.38
N PRO A 253 12.46 4.42 -17.20
CA PRO A 253 13.81 4.10 -16.75
C PRO A 253 14.53 5.35 -16.25
N ALA A 254 15.34 5.23 -15.19
CA ALA A 254 16.24 6.31 -14.81
C ALA A 254 17.16 6.63 -15.99
N ALA A 255 17.44 7.91 -16.22
CA ALA A 255 18.53 8.27 -17.10
C ALA A 255 19.80 7.58 -16.58
N PRO A 256 20.62 6.96 -17.42
CA PRO A 256 21.91 6.45 -16.98
C PRO A 256 22.64 7.62 -16.35
N GLU A 257 22.82 7.58 -15.04
CA GLU A 257 23.58 8.58 -14.33
C GLU A 257 24.96 8.60 -15.01
N PRO A 258 25.43 9.74 -15.53
CA PRO A 258 26.79 9.81 -16.05
C PRO A 258 27.66 9.38 -14.88
N ALA A 259 28.27 8.19 -15.00
CA ALA A 259 29.22 7.69 -14.01
C ALA A 259 30.10 8.88 -13.66
N ALA A 260 30.00 9.34 -12.40
CA ALA A 260 30.61 10.60 -11.99
C ALA A 260 32.02 10.59 -12.56
N ALA A 261 32.31 11.56 -13.44
CA ALA A 261 33.61 11.62 -14.09
C ALA A 261 34.63 11.53 -12.95
N PRO A 262 35.48 10.49 -12.96
CA PRO A 262 36.34 10.27 -11.82
C PRO A 262 37.22 11.53 -11.72
N PRO A 263 37.49 12.03 -10.49
CA PRO A 263 38.10 13.34 -10.32
C PRO A 263 39.30 13.50 -11.26
N ASP A 264 39.44 14.64 -11.95
CA ASP A 264 40.60 14.87 -12.83
C ASP A 264 41.93 14.70 -12.06
N ASP A 265 41.87 14.81 -10.72
CA ASP A 265 42.92 14.51 -9.78
C ASP A 265 42.93 13.03 -9.33
N ILE A 266 43.86 12.26 -9.90
CA ILE A 266 44.10 10.84 -9.59
C ILE A 266 44.51 10.64 -8.13
N ASP A 267 45.22 11.59 -7.50
CA ASP A 267 45.65 11.49 -6.12
C ASP A 267 44.45 11.60 -5.16
N LEU A 268 43.51 12.50 -5.45
CA LEU A 268 42.27 12.61 -4.69
C LEU A 268 41.40 11.35 -4.86
N ALA A 269 41.27 10.84 -6.08
CA ALA A 269 40.53 9.62 -6.38
C ALA A 269 41.12 8.40 -5.66
N TRP A 270 42.46 8.28 -5.63
CA TRP A 270 43.13 7.18 -4.94
C TRP A 270 42.94 7.25 -3.43
N ASN A 271 43.12 8.42 -2.81
CA ASN A 271 42.95 8.57 -1.36
C ASN A 271 41.52 8.22 -0.93
N ALA A 272 40.51 8.66 -1.68
CA ALA A 272 39.12 8.32 -1.41
C ALA A 272 38.86 6.82 -1.48
N VAL A 273 39.41 6.13 -2.47
CA VAL A 273 39.20 4.68 -2.66
C VAL A 273 39.98 3.85 -1.64
N ARG A 274 41.26 4.18 -1.40
CA ARG A 274 42.12 3.44 -0.47
C ARG A 274 41.52 3.37 0.94
N ASP A 275 40.89 4.45 1.40
CA ASP A 275 40.39 4.55 2.76
C ASP A 275 39.10 3.72 2.96
N THR A 276 38.33 3.46 1.90
CA THR A 276 37.12 2.61 1.96
C THR A 276 37.43 1.13 2.14
N ARG A 277 38.58 0.66 1.63
CA ARG A 277 38.95 -0.76 1.57
C ARG A 277 37.86 -1.66 0.97
N ASP A 278 37.11 -1.12 0.00
CA ASP A 278 36.05 -1.84 -0.71
C ASP A 278 36.58 -2.42 -2.03
N SER A 279 36.25 -3.69 -2.30
CA SER A 279 36.74 -4.41 -3.48
C SER A 279 36.15 -3.87 -4.79
N LEU A 280 34.89 -3.43 -4.79
CA LEU A 280 34.23 -2.85 -5.96
C LEU A 280 34.79 -1.46 -6.28
N GLN A 281 35.02 -0.62 -5.27
CA GLN A 281 35.63 0.70 -5.46
C GLN A 281 37.06 0.60 -6.01
N LEU A 282 37.85 -0.39 -5.57
CA LEU A 282 39.19 -0.65 -6.11
C LEU A 282 39.17 -1.15 -7.55
N LEU A 283 38.20 -2.00 -7.90
CA LEU A 283 37.98 -2.43 -9.28
C LEU A 283 37.59 -1.27 -10.20
N LEU A 284 36.74 -0.37 -9.71
CA LEU A 284 36.31 0.83 -10.45
C LEU A 284 37.48 1.81 -10.63
N PHE A 285 38.31 2.03 -9.60
CA PHE A 285 39.53 2.84 -9.71
C PHE A 285 40.50 2.28 -10.76
N LEU A 286 40.76 0.96 -10.74
CA LEU A 286 41.62 0.29 -11.72
C LEU A 286 41.08 0.35 -13.16
N ARG A 287 39.76 0.41 -13.31
CA ARG A 287 39.11 0.55 -14.61
C ARG A 287 39.19 1.98 -15.15
N ALA A 288 39.04 2.96 -14.26
CA ALA A 288 39.11 4.38 -14.58
C ALA A 288 40.56 4.82 -14.87
N TYR A 289 41.53 4.32 -14.11
CA TYR A 289 42.94 4.70 -14.20
C TYR A 289 43.89 3.49 -14.31
N PRO A 290 43.79 2.68 -15.38
CA PRO A 290 44.54 1.43 -15.53
C PRO A 290 46.06 1.61 -15.56
N ASP A 291 46.51 2.79 -16.01
CA ASP A 291 47.92 3.19 -16.13
C ASP A 291 48.37 4.14 -15.00
N SER A 292 47.57 4.33 -13.95
CA SER A 292 47.96 5.19 -12.83
C SER A 292 49.16 4.61 -12.06
N HIS A 293 49.94 5.50 -11.44
CA HIS A 293 51.02 5.10 -10.55
C HIS A 293 50.53 4.40 -9.26
N PHE A 294 49.21 4.42 -9.00
CA PHE A 294 48.56 3.65 -7.93
C PHE A 294 47.99 2.31 -8.38
N ALA A 295 48.04 1.97 -9.68
CA ALA A 295 47.39 0.77 -10.20
C ALA A 295 47.94 -0.53 -9.55
N ASP A 296 49.24 -0.60 -9.31
CA ASP A 296 49.82 -1.78 -8.64
C ASP A 296 49.39 -1.87 -7.17
N GLN A 297 49.35 -0.73 -6.46
CA GLN A 297 48.86 -0.67 -5.08
C GLN A 297 47.38 -1.06 -4.99
N ALA A 298 46.56 -0.63 -5.94
CA ALA A 298 45.14 -0.97 -6.01
C ALA A 298 44.92 -2.46 -6.27
N ARG A 299 45.70 -3.09 -7.17
CA ARG A 299 45.65 -4.54 -7.44
C ARG A 299 46.08 -5.35 -6.22
N ASP A 300 47.13 -4.93 -5.53
CA ASP A 300 47.63 -5.61 -4.33
C ASP A 300 46.60 -5.56 -3.19
N MET A 301 45.98 -4.41 -2.97
CA MET A 301 44.94 -4.25 -1.95
C MET A 301 43.68 -5.06 -2.30
N LEU A 302 43.25 -5.03 -3.56
CA LEU A 302 42.13 -5.84 -4.03
C LEU A 302 42.41 -7.34 -3.84
N ASN A 303 43.61 -7.81 -4.21
CA ASN A 303 44.03 -9.20 -3.99
C ASN A 303 44.02 -9.55 -2.49
N GLY A 304 44.51 -8.66 -1.62
CA GLY A 304 44.50 -8.85 -0.17
C GLY A 304 43.08 -9.00 0.40
N LEU A 305 42.14 -8.15 -0.05
CA LEU A 305 40.73 -8.21 0.36
C LEU A 305 40.07 -9.49 -0.13
N MET A 306 40.30 -9.88 -1.40
CA MET A 306 39.78 -11.14 -1.93
C MET A 306 40.31 -12.37 -1.18
N VAL A 307 41.60 -12.39 -0.82
CA VAL A 307 42.18 -13.49 -0.02
C VAL A 307 41.60 -13.51 1.39
N SER A 308 41.32 -12.35 1.98
CA SER A 308 40.70 -12.26 3.30
C SER A 308 39.24 -12.72 3.29
N GLU A 309 38.47 -12.40 2.26
CA GLU A 309 37.07 -12.84 2.09
C GLU A 309 36.96 -14.35 1.80
N LEU A 310 37.97 -14.92 1.14
CA LEU A 310 37.99 -16.34 0.76
C LEU A 310 38.61 -17.26 1.84
N SER A 311 39.12 -16.71 2.94
CA SER A 311 39.72 -17.49 4.02
C SER A 311 38.67 -17.83 5.10
N PRO A 312 38.48 -19.11 5.48
CA PRO A 312 37.59 -19.46 6.59
C PRO A 312 38.18 -18.94 7.92
N PRO A 313 37.35 -18.55 8.90
CA PRO A 313 37.84 -18.03 10.17
C PRO A 313 38.61 -19.12 10.92
N SER A 314 39.90 -18.85 11.22
CA SER A 314 40.71 -19.75 12.04
C SER A 314 40.38 -19.55 13.53
N PRO A 315 40.28 -20.61 14.36
CA PRO A 315 39.80 -20.52 15.75
C PRO A 315 40.76 -19.84 16.75
N SER A 316 41.89 -19.28 16.30
CA SER A 316 43.01 -18.90 17.17
C SER A 316 43.31 -17.40 17.24
N GLN A 317 42.40 -16.52 16.82
CA GLN A 317 42.53 -15.07 17.01
C GLN A 317 41.49 -14.51 18.00
N GLN A 318 41.37 -15.16 19.16
CA GLN A 318 40.94 -14.53 20.41
C GLN A 318 42.15 -14.39 21.34
N ALA A 319 43.10 -13.54 20.98
CA ALA A 319 44.03 -12.91 21.92
C ALA A 319 44.96 -11.94 21.18
N ALA A 320 45.06 -10.73 21.73
CA ALA A 320 46.03 -9.67 21.42
C ALA A 320 45.75 -8.78 20.18
N ALA A 321 44.96 -7.73 20.41
CA ALA A 321 45.07 -6.46 19.68
C ALA A 321 45.85 -5.43 20.53
N PRO A 322 46.67 -4.54 19.91
CA PRO A 322 47.34 -3.42 20.59
C PRO A 322 46.34 -2.30 20.95
N PRO A 323 46.69 -1.37 21.86
CA PRO A 323 45.73 -0.40 22.40
C PRO A 323 45.31 0.61 21.32
N PRO A 324 44.00 0.91 21.18
CA PRO A 324 43.52 1.90 20.22
C PRO A 324 43.77 3.33 20.69
N GLU A 325 44.29 4.14 19.77
CA GLU A 325 44.22 5.61 19.80
C GLU A 325 42.75 6.04 19.61
N PRO A 326 42.27 7.13 20.25
CA PRO A 326 40.84 7.33 20.49
C PRO A 326 40.07 7.62 19.19
N PRO A 327 39.08 6.79 18.81
CA PRO A 327 38.08 7.20 17.85
C PRO A 327 37.09 8.16 18.50
N ALA A 328 36.60 9.12 17.73
CA ALA A 328 35.41 9.91 18.07
C ALA A 328 34.26 8.96 18.49
N PRO A 329 33.40 9.35 19.45
CA PRO A 329 32.51 8.41 20.12
C PRO A 329 31.48 7.84 19.14
N ALA A 330 31.73 6.60 18.71
CA ALA A 330 30.67 5.71 18.24
C ALA A 330 29.81 5.36 19.46
N ALA A 331 28.50 5.58 19.35
CA ALA A 331 27.54 5.22 20.38
C ALA A 331 27.70 3.74 20.76
N ALA A 332 27.88 3.47 22.06
CA ALA A 332 27.90 2.12 22.58
C ALA A 332 26.58 1.41 22.23
N PRO A 333 26.57 0.07 22.03
CA PRO A 333 25.32 -0.66 21.86
C PRO A 333 24.41 -0.42 23.08
N ALA A 334 23.14 -0.12 22.81
CA ALA A 334 22.16 0.22 23.83
C ALA A 334 22.13 -0.81 24.96
N SER A 335 22.21 -0.33 26.20
CA SER A 335 22.09 -1.20 27.38
C SER A 335 20.74 -1.94 27.38
N ASP A 336 20.64 -3.07 28.08
CA ASP A 336 19.35 -3.79 28.20
C ASP A 336 18.26 -2.89 28.82
N ALA A 337 18.67 -1.98 29.71
CA ALA A 337 17.77 -0.99 30.31
C ALA A 337 17.29 0.06 29.30
N GLU A 338 18.18 0.52 28.42
CA GLU A 338 17.82 1.46 27.35
C GLU A 338 16.85 0.82 26.34
N ARG A 339 17.09 -0.44 25.97
CA ARG A 339 16.22 -1.21 25.07
C ARG A 339 14.83 -1.43 25.66
N ALA A 340 14.74 -1.79 26.94
CA ALA A 340 13.46 -1.98 27.60
C ALA A 340 12.64 -0.67 27.67
N LEU A 341 13.31 0.45 27.89
CA LEU A 341 12.64 1.75 28.04
C LEU A 341 12.14 2.29 26.69
N ILE A 342 12.93 2.16 25.61
CA ILE A 342 12.45 2.53 24.27
C ILE A 342 11.35 1.59 23.76
N GLU A 343 11.42 0.30 24.09
CA GLU A 343 10.37 -0.66 23.74
C GLU A 343 9.05 -0.33 24.46
N THR A 344 9.13 0.05 25.74
CA THR A 344 7.95 0.53 26.50
C THR A 344 7.33 1.76 25.83
N ALA A 345 8.14 2.75 25.46
CA ALA A 345 7.66 3.96 24.78
C ALA A 345 7.03 3.66 23.41
N ARG A 346 7.60 2.70 22.66
CA ARG A 346 7.03 2.27 21.36
C ARG A 346 5.73 1.49 21.51
N VAL A 347 5.60 0.69 22.56
CA VAL A 347 4.37 -0.07 22.84
C VAL A 347 3.25 0.86 23.31
N SER A 348 3.56 1.85 24.14
CA SER A 348 2.56 2.80 24.62
C SER A 348 2.21 3.88 23.60
N GLY A 349 3.15 4.28 22.73
CA GLY A 349 2.96 5.36 21.76
C GLY A 349 2.73 6.72 22.40
N SER A 350 3.12 6.90 23.67
CA SER A 350 2.82 8.07 24.49
C SER A 350 3.96 9.09 24.46
N ALA A 351 3.62 10.38 24.31
CA ALA A 351 4.60 11.46 24.36
C ALA A 351 5.34 11.50 25.72
N VAL A 352 4.66 11.11 26.80
CA VAL A 352 5.25 11.04 28.15
C VAL A 352 6.33 9.96 28.23
N ASP A 353 6.14 8.82 27.57
CA ASP A 353 7.09 7.71 27.64
C ASP A 353 8.29 7.92 26.71
N TYR A 354 8.08 8.55 25.54
CA TYR A 354 9.18 9.02 24.71
C TYR A 354 9.98 10.13 25.38
N GLN A 355 9.33 11.04 26.13
CA GLN A 355 10.01 12.04 26.94
C GLN A 355 10.81 11.38 28.07
N ALA A 356 10.23 10.41 28.80
CA ALA A 356 10.91 9.68 29.86
C ALA A 356 12.14 8.91 29.36
N TYR A 357 12.08 8.36 28.14
CA TYR A 357 13.24 7.78 27.48
C TYR A 357 14.33 8.83 27.22
N LEU A 358 13.98 9.99 26.66
CA LEU A 358 14.94 11.08 26.37
C LEU A 358 15.54 11.71 27.64
N ASP A 359 14.78 11.76 28.73
CA ASP A 359 15.27 12.24 30.02
C ASP A 359 16.30 11.27 30.64
N THR A 360 16.13 9.97 30.39
CA THR A 360 17.00 8.91 30.92
C THR A 360 18.21 8.65 30.03
N PHE A 361 18.03 8.74 28.70
CA PHE A 361 19.03 8.48 27.67
C PHE A 361 19.05 9.60 26.61
N PRO A 362 19.43 10.83 26.98
CA PRO A 362 19.39 11.99 26.07
C PRO A 362 20.31 11.83 24.85
N ASP A 363 21.43 11.15 25.02
CA ASP A 363 22.37 10.80 23.94
C ASP A 363 22.34 9.30 23.62
N GLY A 364 21.22 8.64 23.95
CA GLY A 364 21.00 7.22 23.72
C GLY A 364 20.96 6.85 22.23
N THR A 365 21.15 5.56 21.95
CA THR A 365 21.11 4.99 20.60
C THR A 365 19.80 5.30 19.86
N TYR A 366 18.69 5.43 20.59
CA TYR A 366 17.36 5.72 20.05
C TYR A 366 16.89 7.15 20.34
N ALA A 367 17.78 8.06 20.77
CA ALA A 367 17.41 9.44 21.10
C ALA A 367 16.81 10.18 19.89
N GLU A 368 17.36 10.00 18.69
CA GLU A 368 16.82 10.59 17.47
C GLU A 368 15.43 10.04 17.12
N LEU A 369 15.22 8.73 17.28
CA LEU A 369 13.91 8.10 17.08
C LEU A 369 12.88 8.66 18.08
N ALA A 370 13.22 8.74 19.35
CA ALA A 370 12.31 9.22 20.38
C ALA A 370 11.97 10.72 20.21
N ARG A 371 12.93 11.56 19.80
CA ARG A 371 12.68 12.98 19.45
C ARG A 371 11.72 13.11 18.27
N PHE A 372 11.91 12.27 17.25
CA PHE A 372 11.06 12.25 16.07
C PHE A 372 9.61 11.87 16.42
N GLU A 373 9.41 10.78 17.17
CA GLU A 373 8.08 10.34 17.61
C GLU A 373 7.40 11.39 18.51
N LEU A 374 8.16 12.03 19.41
CA LEU A 374 7.64 13.10 20.26
C LEU A 374 7.22 14.34 19.45
N ALA A 375 7.95 14.68 18.39
CA ALA A 375 7.58 15.78 17.49
C ALA A 375 6.28 15.47 16.71
N LEU A 376 6.10 14.23 16.26
CA LEU A 376 4.85 13.78 15.61
C LEU A 376 3.66 13.83 16.56
N LEU A 377 3.84 13.37 17.80
CA LEU A 377 2.79 13.41 18.81
C LEU A 377 2.44 14.85 19.20
N ALA A 378 3.42 15.75 19.28
CA ALA A 378 3.20 17.17 19.53
C ALA A 378 2.46 17.87 18.36
N GLU A 379 2.71 17.49 17.10
CA GLU A 379 1.94 18.00 15.95
C GLU A 379 0.48 17.51 16.01
N LYS A 380 0.26 16.24 16.34
CA LYS A 380 -1.08 15.68 16.55
C LYS A 380 -1.84 16.37 17.69
N GLU A 381 -1.17 16.75 18.77
CA GLU A 381 -1.76 17.54 19.86
C GLU A 381 -2.06 18.99 19.44
N ARG A 382 -1.19 19.60 18.61
CA ARG A 382 -1.45 20.93 18.02
C ARG A 382 -2.65 20.92 17.09
N ASP A 383 -2.79 19.90 16.24
CA ASP A 383 -3.92 19.72 15.34
C ASP A 383 -5.23 19.50 16.11
N ALA A 384 -5.19 18.76 17.23
CA ALA A 384 -6.32 18.61 18.14
C ALA A 384 -6.70 19.94 18.83
N GLN A 385 -5.71 20.77 19.19
CA GLN A 385 -5.94 22.10 19.76
C GLN A 385 -6.38 23.15 18.74
N GLN A 386 -5.98 23.04 17.46
CA GLN A 386 -6.50 23.90 16.39
C GLN A 386 -7.93 23.52 15.99
N SER A 387 -8.26 22.23 16.02
CA SER A 387 -9.61 21.72 15.75
C SER A 387 -10.63 22.16 16.83
N THR A 388 -10.21 22.28 18.09
CA THR A 388 -11.06 22.81 19.17
C THR A 388 -11.33 24.31 19.08
N VAL A 389 -10.44 25.09 18.46
CA VAL A 389 -10.66 26.53 18.19
C VAL A 389 -11.65 26.75 17.03
N ILE A 390 -11.66 25.86 16.04
CA ILE A 390 -12.60 25.90 14.90
C ILE A 390 -14.02 25.47 15.32
N ALA A 391 -14.13 24.54 16.29
CA ALA A 391 -15.40 24.09 16.85
C ALA A 391 -16.16 25.17 17.66
N ALA A 392 -15.50 26.23 18.10
CA ALA A 392 -16.09 27.32 18.90
C ALA A 392 -16.87 28.37 18.08
N LEU A 393 -17.01 28.19 16.76
CA LEU A 393 -17.77 29.09 15.88
C LEU A 393 -19.29 28.82 15.97
N PRO A 394 -20.17 29.83 16.13
CA PRO A 394 -21.60 29.60 16.31
C PRO A 394 -22.25 29.12 15.00
N GLY A 395 -22.79 27.89 15.00
CA GLY A 395 -23.56 27.31 13.89
C GLY A 395 -23.20 25.86 13.51
N SER A 396 -22.12 25.31 14.07
CA SER A 396 -21.61 23.95 13.79
C SER A 396 -22.41 22.82 14.46
N ASP A 397 -23.16 23.10 15.53
CA ASP A 397 -23.87 22.07 16.31
C ASP A 397 -24.92 21.29 15.51
N ARG A 398 -25.56 21.90 14.51
CA ARG A 398 -26.66 21.26 13.77
C ARG A 398 -26.18 20.32 12.66
N ALA A 399 -24.97 20.54 12.14
CA ALA A 399 -24.37 19.68 11.13
C ALA A 399 -23.69 18.45 11.75
N LEU A 400 -23.07 18.62 12.93
CA LEU A 400 -22.46 17.53 13.69
C LEU A 400 -23.49 16.56 14.29
N GLN A 401 -24.67 17.05 14.68
CA GLN A 401 -25.74 16.17 15.19
C GLN A 401 -26.26 15.19 14.12
N ILE A 402 -26.37 15.64 12.86
CA ILE A 402 -26.91 14.81 11.75
C ILE A 402 -25.90 13.73 11.33
N ALA A 403 -24.60 14.01 11.44
CA ALA A 403 -23.55 13.06 11.07
C ALA A 403 -23.30 11.97 12.14
N ARG A 404 -23.81 12.12 13.37
CA ARG A 404 -23.56 11.22 14.49
C ARG A 404 -24.54 10.03 14.59
N ASP A 405 -25.61 10.02 13.77
CA ASP A 405 -26.72 9.06 13.86
C ASP A 405 -26.81 8.05 12.68
N ALA A 406 -25.72 7.80 11.94
CA ALA A 406 -25.77 6.93 10.76
C ALA A 406 -25.36 5.46 11.02
N GLU A 407 -26.25 4.71 11.69
CA GLU A 407 -26.66 3.35 11.29
C GLU A 407 -28.19 3.40 11.09
N PRO A 408 -28.78 2.81 10.03
CA PRO A 408 -30.22 2.90 9.83
C PRO A 408 -30.97 2.08 10.90
N GLY A 409 -31.56 2.75 11.89
CA GLY A 409 -32.60 2.19 12.76
C GLY A 409 -32.35 2.13 14.27
N LEU A 410 -31.22 2.61 14.79
CA LEU A 410 -30.99 2.68 16.25
C LEU A 410 -31.49 4.02 16.81
N VAL A 411 -32.65 4.00 17.48
CA VAL A 411 -33.18 5.16 18.22
C VAL A 411 -32.30 5.40 19.44
N PRO A 412 -31.89 6.64 19.78
CA PRO A 412 -31.14 6.94 21.01
C PRO A 412 -31.95 6.64 22.28
N PRO A 413 -31.31 6.23 23.39
CA PRO A 413 -32.02 5.93 24.64
C PRO A 413 -32.61 7.22 25.23
N THR A 414 -33.78 7.12 25.85
CA THR A 414 -34.48 8.28 26.41
C THR A 414 -34.02 8.66 27.82
N GLY A 415 -33.26 7.79 28.47
CA GLY A 415 -32.66 7.99 29.80
C GLY A 415 -31.23 7.46 29.90
N PRO A 416 -30.56 7.64 31.06
CA PRO A 416 -29.19 7.18 31.24
C PRO A 416 -29.11 5.66 31.16
N VAL A 417 -28.19 5.16 30.34
CA VAL A 417 -27.84 3.74 30.32
C VAL A 417 -27.05 3.44 31.58
N THR A 418 -27.40 2.37 32.29
CA THR A 418 -26.72 1.91 33.52
C THR A 418 -26.33 0.45 33.40
N PHE A 419 -25.33 0.01 34.17
CA PHE A 419 -24.79 -1.35 34.04
C PHE A 419 -25.83 -2.47 34.27
N GLU A 420 -26.75 -2.26 35.21
CA GLU A 420 -27.80 -3.23 35.58
C GLU A 420 -29.19 -2.89 34.99
N GLY A 421 -29.34 -1.72 34.36
CA GLY A 421 -30.60 -1.25 33.79
C GLY A 421 -30.94 -1.94 32.47
N ALA A 422 -32.23 -2.07 32.19
CA ALA A 422 -32.72 -2.59 30.91
C ALA A 422 -32.42 -1.60 29.77
N LEU A 423 -31.86 -2.09 28.67
CA LEU A 423 -31.52 -1.29 27.49
C LEU A 423 -32.77 -1.00 26.65
N GLU A 424 -32.97 0.26 26.28
CA GLU A 424 -34.10 0.71 25.47
C GLU A 424 -33.84 0.59 23.96
N THR A 425 -32.57 0.38 23.59
CA THR A 425 -32.09 0.51 22.21
C THR A 425 -31.16 -0.65 21.85
N GLY A 426 -31.16 -1.05 20.59
CA GLY A 426 -30.41 -2.21 20.10
C GLY A 426 -31.32 -3.17 19.33
N GLY A 427 -30.74 -4.01 18.47
CA GLY A 427 -31.53 -5.01 17.74
C GLY A 427 -32.16 -6.08 18.66
N PRO A 428 -32.86 -7.06 18.08
CA PRO A 428 -33.41 -8.20 18.81
C PRO A 428 -32.33 -8.89 19.67
N GLY A 429 -32.62 -9.12 20.95
CA GLY A 429 -31.68 -9.71 21.92
C GLY A 429 -30.82 -8.71 22.71
N ILE A 430 -30.90 -7.40 22.41
CA ILE A 430 -30.28 -6.33 23.21
C ILE A 430 -31.33 -5.54 24.00
N VAL A 431 -32.45 -5.20 23.36
CA VAL A 431 -33.54 -4.44 24.00
C VAL A 431 -34.18 -5.26 25.12
N GLY A 432 -34.32 -4.65 26.30
CA GLY A 432 -34.87 -5.28 27.50
C GLY A 432 -33.86 -6.01 28.38
N GLU A 433 -32.64 -6.27 27.88
CA GLU A 433 -31.54 -6.87 28.65
C GLU A 433 -30.68 -5.80 29.33
N SER A 434 -29.86 -6.18 30.32
CA SER A 434 -28.85 -5.28 30.92
C SER A 434 -27.45 -5.56 30.39
N LEU A 435 -26.54 -4.57 30.49
CA LEU A 435 -25.13 -4.80 30.16
C LEU A 435 -24.57 -5.96 31.01
N ALA A 436 -24.90 -6.03 32.29
CA ALA A 436 -24.50 -7.13 33.17
C ALA A 436 -25.02 -8.51 32.74
N ALA A 437 -26.19 -8.59 32.09
CA ALA A 437 -26.73 -9.83 31.54
C ALA A 437 -26.05 -10.21 30.22
N LEU A 438 -25.89 -9.25 29.30
CA LEU A 438 -25.35 -9.46 27.96
C LEU A 438 -23.92 -9.98 27.97
N ILE A 439 -23.07 -9.48 28.88
CA ILE A 439 -21.66 -9.89 28.98
C ILE A 439 -21.47 -11.34 29.47
N ARG A 440 -22.52 -11.93 30.04
CA ARG A 440 -22.59 -13.34 30.43
C ARG A 440 -23.32 -14.21 29.40
N GLY A 441 -23.86 -13.58 28.35
CA GLY A 441 -24.55 -14.25 27.26
C GLY A 441 -23.60 -14.91 26.27
N SER A 442 -24.21 -15.57 25.29
CA SER A 442 -23.51 -16.19 24.17
C SER A 442 -23.42 -15.24 22.98
N PRO A 443 -22.33 -15.29 22.20
CA PRO A 443 -22.19 -14.48 21.00
C PRO A 443 -23.18 -14.93 19.91
N ALA A 444 -23.73 -13.97 19.16
CA ALA A 444 -24.66 -14.17 18.05
C ALA A 444 -23.98 -14.69 16.78
N TYR A 445 -22.67 -14.47 16.63
CA TYR A 445 -21.84 -14.89 15.50
C TYR A 445 -20.37 -15.00 15.94
N PRO A 446 -19.44 -15.60 15.16
CA PRO A 446 -18.12 -15.94 15.67
C PRO A 446 -17.30 -14.70 16.08
N PRO A 447 -16.68 -14.69 17.28
CA PRO A 447 -15.85 -13.57 17.73
C PRO A 447 -14.56 -13.38 16.92
N ILE A 448 -14.11 -14.44 16.25
CA ILE A 448 -12.94 -14.48 15.37
C ILE A 448 -13.37 -15.18 14.08
N GLU A 449 -13.10 -14.56 12.94
CA GLU A 449 -13.41 -15.12 11.63
C GLU A 449 -12.76 -16.50 11.44
N GLY A 450 -13.50 -17.46 10.90
CA GLY A 450 -13.02 -18.84 10.71
C GLY A 450 -13.00 -19.71 11.98
N LEU A 451 -13.46 -19.22 13.14
CA LEU A 451 -13.54 -20.02 14.35
C LEU A 451 -14.63 -21.11 14.22
N PRO A 452 -14.30 -22.41 14.37
CA PRO A 452 -15.26 -23.50 14.26
C PRO A 452 -16.46 -23.32 15.22
N GLU A 453 -17.68 -23.61 14.75
CA GLU A 453 -18.91 -23.44 15.54
C GLU A 453 -18.85 -24.13 16.91
N SER A 454 -18.19 -25.28 16.99
CA SER A 454 -18.02 -26.05 18.23
C SER A 454 -17.29 -25.30 19.34
N ILE A 455 -16.59 -24.21 19.02
CA ILE A 455 -15.78 -23.44 19.96
C ILE A 455 -16.56 -22.26 20.56
N TRP A 456 -17.51 -21.67 19.83
CA TRP A 456 -18.18 -20.43 20.25
C TRP A 456 -19.69 -20.54 20.47
N LYS A 457 -20.38 -21.46 19.78
CA LYS A 457 -21.85 -21.49 19.71
C LYS A 457 -22.53 -21.81 21.06
N ASP A 458 -21.86 -22.56 21.92
CA ASP A 458 -22.34 -22.91 23.27
C ASP A 458 -21.47 -22.30 24.39
N ALA A 459 -20.53 -21.42 24.04
CA ALA A 459 -19.68 -20.71 25.00
C ALA A 459 -20.33 -19.38 25.41
N THR A 460 -19.98 -18.89 26.60
CA THR A 460 -20.35 -17.53 27.01
C THR A 460 -19.17 -16.59 26.83
N CYS A 461 -19.42 -15.30 26.65
CA CYS A 461 -18.34 -14.31 26.55
C CYS A 461 -17.42 -14.35 27.78
N SER A 462 -17.97 -14.70 28.96
CA SER A 462 -17.21 -14.93 30.20
C SER A 462 -16.29 -16.16 30.19
N THR A 463 -16.45 -17.07 29.24
CA THR A 463 -15.53 -18.22 29.04
C THR A 463 -14.21 -17.78 28.38
N CYS A 464 -14.25 -16.75 27.52
CA CYS A 464 -13.08 -16.26 26.78
C CYS A 464 -12.50 -14.96 27.35
N HIS A 465 -13.28 -14.20 28.13
CA HIS A 465 -12.84 -12.94 28.69
C HIS A 465 -13.26 -12.74 30.16
N GLN A 466 -12.47 -12.00 30.92
CA GLN A 466 -12.83 -11.56 32.27
C GLN A 466 -13.45 -10.16 32.25
N TRP A 467 -14.73 -10.07 31.85
CA TRP A 467 -15.43 -8.78 31.78
C TRP A 467 -15.89 -8.38 33.18
N THR A 468 -15.10 -7.54 33.84
CA THR A 468 -15.53 -6.80 35.03
C THR A 468 -16.20 -5.49 34.62
N ARG A 469 -16.97 -4.89 35.53
CA ARG A 469 -17.57 -3.57 35.30
C ARG A 469 -16.50 -2.51 34.98
N GLU A 470 -15.36 -2.52 35.69
CA GLU A 470 -14.26 -1.59 35.38
C GLU A 470 -13.63 -1.86 34.01
N ALA A 471 -13.39 -3.11 33.65
CA ALA A 471 -12.79 -3.46 32.36
C ALA A 471 -13.71 -3.07 31.18
N LEU A 472 -15.02 -3.30 31.34
CA LEU A 472 -16.01 -2.92 30.33
C LEU A 472 -16.13 -1.40 30.20
N CYS A 473 -16.04 -0.66 31.32
CA CYS A 473 -16.05 0.80 31.29
C CYS A 473 -14.83 1.38 30.54
N THR A 474 -13.64 0.84 30.81
CA THR A 474 -12.41 1.23 30.09
C THR A 474 -12.54 0.99 28.58
N GLN A 475 -13.07 -0.17 28.18
CA GLN A 475 -13.33 -0.47 26.78
C GLN A 475 -14.40 0.46 26.19
N ALA A 476 -15.47 0.73 26.92
CA ALA A 476 -16.56 1.59 26.48
C ALA A 476 -16.11 3.04 26.26
N GLY A 477 -15.13 3.53 27.04
CA GLY A 477 -14.50 4.83 26.85
C GLY A 477 -13.86 5.01 25.46
N THR A 478 -13.42 3.93 24.81
CA THR A 478 -12.88 3.98 23.44
C THR A 478 -13.94 4.33 22.39
N TYR A 479 -15.22 4.14 22.71
CA TYR A 479 -16.35 4.48 21.83
C TYR A 479 -16.84 5.93 22.02
N VAL A 480 -16.34 6.63 23.05
CA VAL A 480 -16.67 8.04 23.33
C VAL A 480 -15.66 9.00 22.68
N ALA A 481 -14.45 8.53 22.35
CA ALA A 481 -13.41 9.33 21.71
C ALA A 481 -13.75 9.73 20.25
N GLU A 482 -13.30 10.90 19.79
CA GLU A 482 -13.69 11.50 18.48
C GLU A 482 -13.31 10.68 17.23
N ALA A 483 -12.50 9.63 17.36
CA ALA A 483 -12.17 8.65 16.31
C ALA A 483 -13.10 7.41 16.28
N ALA A 484 -14.17 7.38 17.09
CA ALA A 484 -15.06 6.23 17.25
C ALA A 484 -16.04 5.87 16.11
N PRO A 485 -16.31 6.66 15.04
CA PRO A 485 -17.28 6.27 14.01
C PRO A 485 -16.99 4.90 13.38
N GLY A 486 -15.72 4.61 13.08
CA GLY A 486 -15.30 3.32 12.54
C GLY A 486 -15.31 2.18 13.56
N ALA A 487 -15.23 2.46 14.86
CA ALA A 487 -15.28 1.44 15.91
C ALA A 487 -16.71 0.99 16.22
N LEU A 488 -17.65 1.94 16.15
CA LEU A 488 -19.10 1.74 16.30
C LEU A 488 -19.73 1.05 15.09
N ALA A 489 -19.24 1.34 13.88
CA ALA A 489 -19.70 0.72 12.63
C ALA A 489 -19.27 -0.76 12.46
N LYS A 490 -18.25 -1.21 13.21
CA LYS A 490 -17.87 -2.63 13.22
C LYS A 490 -18.91 -3.42 14.01
N SER A 491 -19.41 -4.52 13.46
CA SER A 491 -20.33 -5.41 14.18
C SER A 491 -19.67 -5.94 15.49
N HIS A 492 -20.46 -6.11 16.55
CA HIS A 492 -20.02 -6.75 17.81
C HIS A 492 -20.64 -8.15 17.99
N PRO A 493 -19.91 -9.18 18.46
CA PRO A 493 -20.44 -10.54 18.61
C PRO A 493 -21.69 -10.65 19.49
N LEU A 494 -21.93 -9.70 20.39
CA LEU A 494 -23.18 -9.60 21.17
C LEU A 494 -24.33 -8.86 20.45
N GLY A 495 -24.13 -8.38 19.22
CA GLY A 495 -25.11 -7.66 18.39
C GLY A 495 -24.74 -6.19 18.10
N GLY A 496 -25.26 -5.64 16.99
CA GLY A 496 -24.95 -4.28 16.49
C GLY A 496 -25.38 -3.12 17.41
N GLY A 497 -26.33 -3.35 18.32
CA GLY A 497 -26.74 -2.36 19.33
C GLY A 497 -25.82 -2.28 20.55
N PHE A 498 -24.95 -3.27 20.76
CA PHE A 498 -24.21 -3.40 22.01
C PHE A 498 -23.17 -2.28 22.21
N LYS A 499 -22.37 -1.99 21.19
CA LYS A 499 -21.35 -0.93 21.24
C LYS A 499 -21.94 0.47 21.43
N HIS A 500 -23.10 0.71 20.82
CA HIS A 500 -23.85 1.95 20.98
C HIS A 500 -24.32 2.15 22.42
N ASN A 501 -24.86 1.11 23.06
CA ASN A 501 -25.23 1.19 24.48
C ASN A 501 -24.01 1.29 25.42
N LEU A 502 -22.87 0.67 25.08
CA LEU A 502 -21.62 0.87 25.81
C LEU A 502 -21.14 2.33 25.72
N ARG A 503 -21.21 2.95 24.53
CA ARG A 503 -20.92 4.38 24.36
C ARG A 503 -21.79 5.23 25.27
N TYR A 504 -23.12 5.07 25.22
CA TYR A 504 -24.05 5.84 26.06
C TYR A 504 -23.83 5.61 27.57
N TRP A 505 -23.46 4.39 27.97
CA TRP A 505 -23.11 4.09 29.36
C TRP A 505 -21.81 4.78 29.79
N ALA A 506 -20.79 4.81 28.94
CA ALA A 506 -19.53 5.51 29.19
C ALA A 506 -19.70 7.04 29.21
N GLU A 507 -20.53 7.60 28.32
CA GLU A 507 -20.93 9.01 28.35
C GLU A 507 -21.62 9.39 29.67
N GLY A 508 -22.38 8.45 30.25
CA GLY A 508 -22.99 8.58 31.57
C GLY A 508 -22.04 8.37 32.75
N GLY A 509 -20.75 8.17 32.51
CA GLY A 509 -19.74 7.93 33.56
C GLY A 509 -19.73 6.51 34.11
N CYS A 510 -20.19 5.52 33.32
CA CYS A 510 -20.23 4.10 33.69
C CYS A 510 -21.02 3.78 34.98
N GLN A 511 -22.14 4.48 35.19
CA GLN A 511 -23.01 4.38 36.37
C GLN A 511 -23.77 3.07 36.53
#